data_AF-F8PJ89-F1
#
_entry.id   AF-F8PJ89-F1
#
_cell.length_a   1.000
_cell.length_b   1.000
_cell.length_c   1.000
_cell.angle_alpha   90.00
_cell.angle_beta   90.00
_cell.angle_gamma   90.00
#
_symmetry.space_group_name_H-M   'P 1'
#
loop_
_entity.id
_entity.type
_entity.pdbx_description
1 polymer ?
#
loop_
_entity_poly.entity_id
_entity_poly.type
_entity_poly.pdbx_seq_one_letter_code
_entity_poly.pdbx_strand_id
1 'polypeptide(L)' 'MNGPTEPIPEEERLISFVDMLFGGKLASVLVCQACKHVSHTYEDFNDLSLSIKAEDYARGRKRDKLKEFAKKI' A
#
# COMPACT_ATOMS: atom_id res chain seq x y z
N MET A 1 22.99 -36.80 12.03
CA MET A 1 22.48 -36.63 10.66
C MET A 1 21.25 -35.75 10.76
N ASN A 2 21.34 -34.47 10.39
CA ASN A 2 20.16 -33.61 10.34
C ASN A 2 19.55 -33.79 8.95
N GLY A 3 18.40 -34.46 8.87
CA GLY A 3 17.62 -34.56 7.64
C GLY A 3 17.09 -33.18 7.20
N PRO A 4 16.50 -33.08 6.01
CA PRO A 4 15.86 -31.83 5.59
C PRO A 4 14.70 -31.57 6.56
N THR A 5 14.81 -30.51 7.36
CA THR A 5 13.70 -30.03 8.19
C THR A 5 12.63 -29.52 7.25
N GLU A 6 11.51 -30.22 7.15
CA GLU A 6 10.35 -29.74 6.41
C GLU A 6 9.94 -28.36 6.97
N PRO A 7 9.61 -27.39 6.11
CA PRO A 7 9.20 -26.07 6.57
C PRO A 7 7.89 -26.17 7.34
N ILE A 8 7.82 -25.47 8.48
CA ILE A 8 6.62 -25.39 9.32
C ILE A 8 5.45 -24.86 8.46
N PRO A 9 4.25 -25.48 8.53
CA PRO A 9 3.04 -24.99 7.86
C PRO A 9 2.77 -23.52 8.18
N GLU A 10 2.30 -22.75 7.20
CA GLU A 10 2.13 -21.30 7.36
C GLU A 10 1.13 -20.97 8.48
N GLU A 11 0.11 -21.82 8.70
CA GLU A 11 -0.89 -21.62 9.75
C GLU A 11 -0.33 -21.84 11.17
N GLU A 12 0.77 -22.60 11.29
CA GLU A 12 1.41 -22.93 12.56
C GLU A 12 2.58 -21.98 12.90
N ARG A 13 2.92 -21.05 12.01
CA ARG A 13 3.99 -20.09 12.26
C ARG A 13 3.54 -19.05 13.26
N LEU A 14 4.38 -18.85 14.28
CA LEU A 14 4.21 -17.75 15.22
C LEU A 14 4.36 -16.42 14.47
N ILE A 15 3.35 -15.57 14.56
CA ILE A 15 3.38 -14.21 14.02
C ILE A 15 3.84 -13.24 15.11
N SER A 16 4.58 -12.20 14.74
CA SER A 16 4.96 -11.18 15.70
C SER A 16 3.74 -10.36 16.14
N PHE A 17 3.79 -9.75 17.32
CA PHE A 17 2.71 -8.85 17.78
C PHE A 17 2.48 -7.67 16.82
N VAL A 18 3.54 -7.20 16.15
CA VAL A 18 3.45 -6.11 15.17
C VAL A 18 2.67 -6.58 13.95
N ASP A 19 3.00 -7.76 13.41
CA ASP A 19 2.30 -8.32 12.24
C ASP A 19 0.86 -8.71 12.58
N MET A 20 0.58 -9.09 13.83
CA MET A 20 -0.79 -9.33 14.30
C MET A 20 -1.64 -8.04 14.29
N LEU A 21 -1.03 -6.87 14.54
CA LEU A 21 -1.74 -5.60 14.62
C LEU A 21 -1.78 -4.83 13.30
N PHE A 22 -0.69 -4.83 12.56
CA PHE A 22 -0.49 -4.00 11.37
C PHE A 22 -0.31 -4.81 10.09
N GLY A 23 -0.03 -6.11 10.22
CA GLY A 23 0.22 -6.98 9.09
C GLY A 23 -1.03 -7.19 8.24
N GLY A 24 -0.83 -7.17 6.93
CA GLY A 24 -1.83 -7.57 5.94
C GLY A 24 -1.14 -8.10 4.69
N LYS A 25 -1.94 -8.54 3.71
CA LYS A 25 -1.45 -8.99 2.39
C LYS A 25 -2.02 -8.13 1.27
N LEU A 26 -1.16 -7.73 0.32
CA LEU A 26 -1.54 -7.11 -0.95
C LEU A 26 -1.47 -8.13 -2.07
N ALA A 27 -2.46 -8.13 -2.94
CA ALA A 27 -2.42 -8.86 -4.20
C ALA A 27 -1.89 -7.93 -5.30
N SER A 28 -0.68 -8.20 -5.79
CA SER A 28 -0.13 -7.53 -6.96
C SER A 28 -0.49 -8.34 -8.20
N VAL A 29 -1.22 -7.73 -9.12
CA VAL A 29 -1.67 -8.37 -10.36
C VAL A 29 -1.01 -7.67 -11.54
N LEU A 30 -0.12 -8.38 -12.23
CA LEU A 30 0.53 -7.89 -13.43
C LEU A 30 -0.10 -8.53 -14.65
N VAL A 31 -0.53 -7.71 -15.60
CA VAL A 31 -1.12 -8.15 -16.87
C VAL A 31 -0.16 -7.80 -17.99
N CYS A 32 0.40 -8.81 -18.66
CA CYS A 32 1.29 -8.59 -19.80
C CYS A 32 0.51 -8.00 -20.98
N GLN A 33 0.99 -6.88 -21.52
CA GLN A 33 0.31 -6.21 -22.63
C GLN A 33 0.33 -7.03 -23.93
N ALA A 34 1.39 -7.80 -24.18
CA ALA A 34 1.59 -8.57 -25.42
C ALA A 34 0.85 -9.91 -25.42
N CYS A 35 1.08 -10.76 -24.42
CA CYS A 35 0.51 -12.11 -24.37
C CYS A 35 -0.73 -12.25 -23.46
N LYS A 36 -1.14 -11.18 -22.76
CA LYS A 36 -2.26 -11.17 -21.81
C LYS A 36 -2.14 -12.14 -20.64
N HIS A 37 -0.94 -12.69 -20.41
CA HIS A 37 -0.66 -13.48 -19.22
C HIS A 37 -0.87 -12.62 -17.96
N VAL A 38 -1.53 -13.21 -16.96
CA VAL A 38 -1.81 -12.59 -15.67
C VAL A 38 -0.97 -13.30 -14.62
N SER A 39 -0.05 -12.58 -14.00
CA SER A 39 0.70 -13.07 -12.84
C SER A 39 0.21 -12.38 -11.58
N HIS A 40 -0.01 -13.14 -10.52
CA HIS A 40 -0.38 -12.63 -9.22
C HIS A 40 0.70 -12.97 -8.19
N THR A 41 1.08 -11.99 -7.37
CA THR A 41 1.93 -12.19 -6.19
C THR A 41 1.20 -11.65 -4.96
N TYR A 42 1.36 -12.34 -3.83
CA TYR A 42 0.86 -11.88 -2.53
C TYR A 42 2.04 -11.40 -1.71
N GLU A 43 1.98 -10.16 -1.27
CA GLU A 43 3.07 -9.48 -0.55
C GLU A 43 2.57 -8.99 0.81
N ASP A 44 3.40 -9.12 1.84
CA ASP A 44 3.08 -8.64 3.18
C ASP A 44 3.29 -7.12 3.28
N PHE A 45 2.42 -6.42 4.00
CA PHE A 45 2.53 -4.97 4.25
C PHE A 45 2.19 -4.63 5.69
N ASN A 46 2.71 -3.49 6.16
CA ASN A 46 2.41 -2.92 7.49
C ASN A 46 1.78 -1.52 7.42
N ASP A 47 1.91 -0.84 6.28
CA ASP A 47 1.34 0.47 6.02
C ASP A 47 0.92 0.61 4.54
N LEU A 48 0.05 1.57 4.27
CA LEU A 48 -0.40 1.91 2.92
C LEU A 48 0.05 3.31 2.55
N SER A 49 1.02 3.38 1.66
CA SER A 49 1.44 4.62 1.03
C SER A 49 0.47 4.99 -0.10
N LEU A 50 -0.38 5.98 0.15
CA LEU A 50 -1.35 6.46 -0.83
C LEU A 50 -0.79 7.65 -1.62
N SER A 51 -1.01 7.65 -2.93
CA SER A 51 -0.64 8.77 -3.78
C SER A 51 -1.57 9.97 -3.52
N ILE A 52 -0.99 11.16 -3.43
CA ILE A 52 -1.75 12.41 -3.37
C ILE A 52 -2.03 12.83 -4.81
N LYS A 53 -3.31 12.90 -5.18
CA LYS A 53 -3.70 13.28 -6.53
C LYS A 53 -3.52 14.78 -6.76
N ALA A 54 -3.24 15.17 -8.01
CA ALA A 54 -3.11 16.58 -8.39
C ALA A 54 -4.35 17.43 -8.00
N GLU A 55 -5.55 16.85 -8.06
CA GLU A 55 -6.81 17.45 -7.62
C GLU A 55 -6.85 17.80 -6.13
N ASP A 56 -6.14 17.04 -5.28
CA ASP A 56 -6.07 17.30 -3.84
C ASP A 56 -5.09 18.44 -3.49
N TYR A 57 -4.14 18.77 -4.37
CA TYR A 57 -3.35 20.00 -4.26
C TYR A 57 -4.18 21.26 -4.55
N ALA A 58 -5.21 21.14 -5.38
CA ALA A 58 -6.03 22.25 -5.86
C ALA A 58 -7.26 22.54 -4.98
N ARG A 59 -7.55 21.73 -3.94
CA ARG A 59 -8.51 22.09 -2.89
C ARG A 59 -7.96 23.29 -2.11
N GLY A 60 -8.19 24.46 -2.70
CA GLY A 60 -7.60 25.73 -2.32
C GLY A 60 -7.57 25.89 -0.82
N ARG A 61 -6.36 26.04 -0.28
CA ARG A 61 -6.17 26.45 1.10
C ARG A 61 -7.07 27.66 1.29
N LYS A 62 -7.98 27.64 2.27
CA LYS A 62 -8.91 28.77 2.54
C LYS A 62 -8.17 30.12 2.62
N ARG A 63 -6.87 30.09 2.94
CA ARG A 63 -5.92 31.21 2.92
C ARG A 63 -5.79 31.90 1.56
N ASP A 64 -5.89 31.18 0.45
CA ASP A 64 -5.75 31.77 -0.89
C ASP A 64 -6.98 32.63 -1.24
N LYS A 65 -8.18 32.24 -0.79
CA LYS A 65 -9.40 33.06 -0.94
C LYS A 65 -9.35 34.37 -0.13
N LEU A 66 -8.76 34.33 1.07
CA LEU A 66 -8.60 35.53 1.90
C LEU A 66 -7.59 36.51 1.31
N LYS A 67 -6.49 36.01 0.71
CA LYS A 67 -5.51 36.85 0.00
C LYS A 67 -6.12 37.56 -1.20
N GLU A 68 -6.95 36.87 -1.98
CA GLU A 68 -7.62 37.48 -3.14
C GLU A 68 -8.67 38.51 -2.73
N PHE A 69 -9.32 38.34 -1.56
CA PHE A 69 -10.23 39.35 -1.01
C PHE A 69 -9.46 40.59 -0.51
N ALA A 70 -8.32 40.40 0.16
CA ALA A 70 -7.50 41.51 0.66
C ALA A 70 -6.84 42.34 -0.45
N LYS A 71 -6.59 41.76 -1.63
CA LYS A 71 -6.10 42.50 -2.82
C LYS A 71 -7.18 43.32 -3.52
N LYS A 72 -8.46 43.08 -3.22
CA LYS A 72 -9.61 43.79 -3.81
C LYS A 72 -10.06 45.01 -2.99
N ILE A 73 -9.38 45.33 -1.90
CA ILE A 73 -9.58 46.53 -1.08
C ILE A 73 -8.47 47.53 -1.37
#